data_AF-A0A668KLW6-F1
#
_entry.id   AF-A0A668KLW6-F1
#
_cell.length_a   1.000
_cell.length_b   1.000
_cell.length_c   1.000
_cell.angle_alpha   90.00
_cell.angle_beta   90.00
_cell.angle_gamma   90.00
#
_symmetry.space_group_name_H-M   'P 1'
#
loop_
_entity.id
_entity.type
_entity.pdbx_description
1 polymer ?
#
loop_
_entity_poly.entity_id
_entity_poly.type
_entity_poly.pdbx_seq_one_letter_code
_entity_poly.pdbx_strand_id
1 'polypeptide(L)'
;MPVQAPQWTDFLSCPICTQTFDETIRKPISLGCGHTVCKMCLNKLHRKACPFDQTTINTDIELLPVNSALLQLVGAQIPEQQPITLCSGVEDTKHYEEAKKCVEELALYLKPLSSARGVGLNSTTQSVLSRPMQRKLVTLVHCQLVEEEGRIRAMRAARSLGERTVTELILQHQNPQQLSSNLWAAVRARGCQFLGPAMQEEALKLVLLALEDGSALSRKVLVLFVVQRLEPRFPQASKTSIGHVVQLLYRASCFKS
;
A
#
# COMPACT_ATOMS: atom_id res chain seq x y z
N MET A 1 -18.34 22.50 -2.27
CA MET A 1 -18.19 21.11 -2.78
C MET A 1 -16.82 20.62 -2.38
N PRO A 2 -16.66 19.37 -1.90
CA PRO A 2 -15.33 18.83 -1.65
C PRO A 2 -14.55 18.80 -2.98
N VAL A 3 -13.37 19.40 -2.97
CA VAL A 3 -12.45 19.40 -4.12
C VAL A 3 -11.93 17.98 -4.29
N GLN A 4 -11.83 17.50 -5.53
CA GLN A 4 -11.30 16.16 -5.82
C GLN A 4 -9.92 15.98 -5.19
N ALA A 5 -9.72 14.85 -4.50
CA ALA A 5 -8.42 14.55 -3.89
C ALA A 5 -7.32 14.50 -4.96
N PRO A 6 -6.14 15.09 -4.69
CA PRO A 6 -5.08 15.15 -5.68
C PRO A 6 -4.55 13.77 -6.07
N GLN A 7 -4.15 13.64 -7.34
CA GLN A 7 -3.47 12.43 -7.80
C GLN A 7 -2.07 12.36 -7.17
N TRP A 8 -1.69 11.18 -6.68
CA TRP A 8 -0.38 10.98 -6.04
C TRP A 8 0.80 11.20 -6.98
N THR A 9 0.58 11.15 -8.29
CA THR A 9 1.59 11.39 -9.34
C THR A 9 1.94 12.87 -9.50
N ASP A 10 1.06 13.78 -9.07
CA ASP A 10 1.23 15.23 -9.22
C ASP A 10 1.67 15.90 -7.90
N PHE A 11 2.45 15.17 -7.10
CA PHE A 11 2.90 15.56 -5.76
C PHE A 11 3.87 16.76 -5.71
N LEU A 12 4.32 17.27 -6.87
CA LEU A 12 5.15 18.47 -6.99
C LEU A 12 4.35 19.74 -7.31
N SER A 13 3.03 19.64 -7.44
CA SER A 13 2.16 20.78 -7.71
C SER A 13 1.16 20.98 -6.58
N CYS A 14 0.87 22.25 -6.30
CA CYS A 14 -0.19 22.60 -5.37
C CYS A 14 -1.55 22.16 -5.95
N PRO A 15 -2.37 21.40 -5.20
CA PRO A 15 -3.64 20.91 -5.70
C PRO A 15 -4.74 21.99 -5.80
N ILE A 16 -4.49 23.20 -5.27
CA ILE A 16 -5.44 24.32 -5.32
C ILE A 16 -5.16 25.23 -6.51
N CYS A 17 -3.92 25.74 -6.64
CA CYS A 17 -3.57 26.64 -7.74
C CYS A 17 -3.01 25.92 -8.96
N THR A 18 -2.83 24.59 -8.90
CA THR A 18 -2.28 23.73 -9.96
C THR A 18 -0.89 24.11 -10.45
N GLN A 19 -0.18 24.96 -9.71
CA GLN A 19 1.18 25.40 -10.01
C GLN A 19 2.21 24.55 -9.28
N THR A 20 3.36 24.32 -9.90
CA THR A 20 4.52 23.68 -9.27
C THR A 20 4.98 24.48 -8.05
N PHE A 21 5.44 23.78 -7.03
CA PHE A 21 6.01 24.40 -5.84
C PHE A 21 7.32 25.13 -6.14
N ASP A 22 7.62 26.16 -5.36
CA ASP A 22 8.86 26.93 -5.44
C ASP A 22 9.31 27.42 -4.06
N GLU A 23 10.57 27.83 -3.94
CA GLU A 23 11.19 28.25 -2.68
C GLU A 23 10.77 29.64 -2.18
N THR A 24 10.02 30.40 -2.97
CA THR A 24 9.75 31.82 -2.68
C THR A 24 8.28 32.05 -2.31
N ILE A 25 7.37 31.88 -3.25
CA ILE A 25 5.95 32.23 -3.14
C ILE A 25 5.12 30.97 -2.91
N ARG A 26 5.33 29.91 -3.70
CA ARG A 26 4.54 28.66 -3.62
C ARG A 26 5.28 27.60 -2.81
N LYS A 27 5.70 27.97 -1.61
CA LYS A 27 6.35 27.06 -0.65
C LYS A 27 5.41 25.90 -0.28
N PRO A 28 5.82 24.62 -0.43
CA PRO A 28 4.98 23.48 -0.08
C PRO A 28 4.86 23.35 1.44
N ILE A 29 3.64 23.36 1.98
CA ILE A 29 3.37 23.12 3.40
C ILE A 29 2.52 21.86 3.52
N SER A 30 3.07 20.83 4.16
CA SER A 30 2.34 19.62 4.52
C SER A 30 1.46 19.89 5.74
N LEU A 31 0.21 19.44 5.71
CA LEU A 31 -0.70 19.48 6.84
C LEU A 31 -0.74 18.12 7.55
N GLY A 32 -1.15 18.08 8.82
CA GLY A 32 -1.26 16.84 9.59
C GLY A 32 -2.14 15.78 8.94
N CYS A 33 -3.12 16.20 8.13
CA CYS A 33 -3.99 15.32 7.34
C CYS A 33 -3.29 14.57 6.18
N GLY A 34 -2.04 14.91 5.85
CA GLY A 34 -1.26 14.31 4.76
C GLY A 34 -1.46 14.98 3.40
N HIS A 35 -2.16 16.12 3.35
CA HIS A 35 -2.23 16.96 2.15
C HIS A 35 -1.15 18.05 2.20
N THR A 36 -0.55 18.33 1.04
CA THR A 36 0.42 19.41 0.86
C THR A 36 -0.18 20.51 -0.01
N VAL A 37 -0.15 21.74 0.48
CA VAL A 37 -0.70 22.93 -0.19
C VAL A 37 0.34 24.04 -0.15
N CYS A 38 0.40 24.88 -1.18
CA CYS A 38 1.37 25.98 -1.14
C CYS A 38 0.97 27.07 -0.13
N LYS A 39 1.95 27.71 0.50
CA LYS A 39 1.76 28.75 1.53
C LYS A 39 0.84 29.89 1.05
N MET A 40 1.02 30.35 -0.19
CA MET A 40 0.15 31.37 -0.80
C MET A 40 -1.34 30.96 -0.81
N CYS A 41 -1.64 29.69 -1.11
CA CYS A 41 -3.03 29.21 -1.11
C CYS A 41 -3.57 29.01 0.30
N LEU A 42 -2.75 28.51 1.23
CA LEU A 42 -3.15 28.37 2.64
C LEU A 42 -3.51 29.72 3.26
N ASN A 43 -2.73 30.77 3.00
CA ASN A 43 -3.00 32.12 3.52
C ASN A 43 -4.25 32.77 2.92
N LYS A 44 -4.79 32.24 1.81
CA LYS A 44 -6.05 32.68 1.21
C LYS A 44 -7.27 31.88 1.69
N LEU A 45 -7.08 30.87 2.53
CA LEU A 45 -8.20 30.09 3.08
C LEU A 45 -8.97 30.92 4.11
N HIS A 46 -10.28 31.06 3.90
CA HIS A 46 -11.16 31.73 4.86
C HIS A 46 -11.42 30.90 6.13
N ARG A 47 -11.22 29.58 6.07
CA ARG A 47 -11.41 28.66 7.20
C ARG A 47 -10.10 27.94 7.49
N LYS A 48 -9.77 27.79 8.79
CA LYS A 48 -8.63 26.98 9.27
C LYS A 48 -8.93 25.48 9.17
N ALA A 49 -9.22 25.01 7.97
CA ALA A 49 -9.49 23.61 7.68
C ALA A 49 -8.92 23.23 6.32
N CYS A 50 -8.47 21.99 6.19
CA CYS A 50 -8.01 21.43 4.93
C CYS A 50 -9.15 21.49 3.89
N PRO A 51 -8.91 22.01 2.67
CA PRO A 51 -9.97 22.13 1.65
C PRO A 51 -10.40 20.81 1.02
N PHE A 52 -9.68 19.70 1.29
CA PHE A 52 -9.95 18.38 0.71
C PHE A 52 -10.75 17.47 1.64
N ASP A 53 -10.35 17.39 2.91
CA ASP A 53 -10.93 16.48 3.89
C ASP A 53 -11.56 17.20 5.10
N GLN A 54 -11.52 18.54 5.13
CA GLN A 54 -12.09 19.39 6.18
C GLN A 54 -11.46 19.18 7.56
N THR A 55 -10.30 18.51 7.65
CA THR A 55 -9.54 18.39 8.91
C THR A 55 -9.14 19.78 9.39
N THR A 56 -9.40 20.08 10.66
CA THR A 56 -9.03 21.37 11.27
C THR A 56 -7.52 21.56 11.27
N ILE A 57 -7.07 22.75 10.88
CA ILE A 57 -5.66 23.16 10.94
C ILE A 57 -5.47 23.88 12.28
N ASN A 58 -4.94 23.17 13.27
CA ASN A 58 -4.78 23.69 14.63
C ASN A 58 -3.54 24.59 14.76
N THR A 59 -2.48 24.27 14.03
CA THR A 59 -1.21 25.01 14.04
C THR A 59 -1.29 26.23 13.13
N ASP A 60 -0.67 27.34 13.54
CA ASP A 60 -0.53 28.51 12.65
C ASP A 60 0.32 28.15 11.42
N ILE A 61 -0.12 28.56 10.23
CA ILE A 61 0.55 28.31 8.95
C ILE A 61 1.97 28.90 8.97
N GLU A 62 2.18 30.01 9.67
CA GLU A 62 3.51 30.63 9.81
C GLU A 62 4.49 29.79 10.65
N LEU A 63 3.97 28.90 11.50
CA LEU A 63 4.77 27.99 12.32
C LEU A 63 5.01 26.62 11.66
N LEU A 64 4.29 26.31 10.59
CA LEU A 64 4.45 25.04 9.87
C LEU A 64 5.69 25.08 8.97
N PRO A 65 6.60 24.09 9.08
CA PRO A 65 7.79 24.04 8.26
C PRO A 65 7.45 23.74 6.80
N VAL A 66 8.25 24.32 5.91
CA VAL A 66 8.20 24.04 4.47
C VAL A 66 8.76 22.64 4.21
N ASN A 67 8.12 21.91 3.31
CA ASN A 67 8.56 20.58 2.90
C ASN A 67 9.77 20.65 1.96
N SER A 68 10.96 20.65 2.55
CA SER A 68 12.26 20.64 1.86
C SER A 68 12.43 19.42 0.95
N ALA A 69 11.90 18.25 1.33
CA ALA A 69 11.97 17.04 0.51
C ALA A 69 11.27 17.23 -0.84
N LEU A 70 10.15 17.95 -0.91
CA LEU A 70 9.51 18.32 -2.18
C LEU A 70 10.27 19.40 -2.94
N LEU A 71 10.84 20.39 -2.24
CA LEU A 71 11.64 21.45 -2.86
C LEU A 71 12.89 20.90 -3.55
N GLN A 72 13.56 19.92 -2.96
CA GLN A 72 14.71 19.23 -3.56
C GLN A 72 14.37 18.58 -4.92
N LEU A 73 13.13 18.14 -5.11
CA LEU A 73 12.68 17.46 -6.33
C LEU A 73 12.32 18.42 -7.46
N VAL A 74 12.01 19.68 -7.15
CA VAL A 74 11.80 20.75 -8.14
C VAL A 74 13.09 21.53 -8.47
N GLY A 75 14.22 21.15 -7.86
CA GLY A 75 15.52 21.79 -8.09
C GLY A 75 15.69 23.13 -7.37
N ALA A 76 14.85 23.40 -6.37
CA ALA A 76 14.96 24.58 -5.53
C ALA A 76 16.14 24.48 -4.56
N GLN A 77 16.73 25.63 -4.22
CA GLN A 77 17.65 25.75 -3.10
C GLN A 77 16.91 25.45 -1.80
N ILE A 78 17.48 24.56 -1.00
CA ILE A 78 16.90 24.22 0.30
C ILE A 78 17.09 25.45 1.21
N PRO A 79 16.01 26.04 1.74
CA PRO A 79 16.14 27.16 2.68
C PRO A 79 17.00 26.76 3.88
N GLU A 80 17.82 27.70 4.38
CA GLU A 80 18.53 27.52 5.66
C GLU A 80 17.53 27.11 6.76
N GLN A 81 17.98 26.18 7.63
CA GLN A 81 17.18 25.60 8.70
C GLN A 81 16.52 26.70 9.53
N GLN A 82 15.19 26.83 9.43
CA GLN A 82 14.44 27.67 10.36
C GLN A 82 14.38 26.95 11.71
N PRO A 83 14.70 27.63 12.82
CA PRO A 83 14.57 27.04 14.15
C PRO A 83 13.11 26.67 14.40
N ILE A 84 12.89 25.41 14.78
CA ILE A 84 11.54 24.89 14.99
C ILE A 84 11.12 25.21 16.41
N THR A 85 10.16 26.10 16.54
CA THR A 85 9.63 26.56 17.82
C THR A 85 8.62 25.59 18.43
N LEU A 86 8.14 24.58 17.68
CA LEU A 86 7.16 23.60 18.13
C LEU A 86 7.74 22.35 18.81
N CYS A 87 9.06 22.15 18.78
CA CYS A 87 9.70 20.98 19.41
C CYS A 87 10.04 21.28 20.89
N SER A 88 9.65 20.37 21.78
CA SER A 88 9.88 20.49 23.23
C SER A 88 11.29 20.03 23.63
N GLY A 89 12.26 20.92 23.52
CA GLY A 89 13.61 20.68 24.05
C GLY A 89 14.62 20.15 23.04
N VAL A 90 15.89 20.09 23.48
CA VAL A 90 17.05 19.89 22.61
C VAL A 90 17.07 18.47 22.00
N GLU A 91 16.76 17.44 22.79
CA GLU A 91 16.75 16.04 22.32
C GLU A 91 15.62 15.78 21.33
N ASP A 92 14.40 16.27 21.60
CA ASP A 92 13.26 16.14 20.68
C ASP A 92 13.54 16.83 19.34
N THR A 93 14.18 18.01 19.38
CA THR A 93 14.57 18.75 18.19
C THR A 93 15.62 17.97 17.37
N LYS A 94 16.58 17.32 18.05
CA LYS A 94 17.56 16.45 17.39
C LYS A 94 16.91 15.25 16.71
N HIS A 95 15.97 14.57 17.37
CA HIS A 95 15.21 13.47 16.77
C HIS A 95 14.37 13.91 15.57
N TYR A 96 13.76 15.10 15.66
CA TYR A 96 13.04 15.68 14.55
C TYR A 96 13.95 15.93 13.34
N GLU A 97 15.11 16.58 13.53
CA GLU A 97 16.01 16.91 12.41
C GLU A 97 16.54 15.64 11.72
N GLU A 98 16.88 14.62 12.50
CA GLU A 98 17.29 13.33 11.93
C GLU A 98 16.15 12.67 11.14
N ALA A 99 14.94 12.63 11.69
CA ALA A 99 13.77 12.06 10.99
C ALA A 99 13.45 12.82 9.69
N LYS A 100 13.51 14.16 9.74
CA LYS A 100 13.34 15.02 8.56
C LYS A 100 14.39 14.70 7.50
N LYS A 101 15.66 14.60 7.88
CA LYS A 101 16.77 14.26 6.97
C LYS A 101 16.56 12.89 6.32
N CYS A 102 16.14 11.87 7.07
CA CYS A 102 15.81 10.56 6.49
C CYS A 102 14.70 10.65 5.43
N VAL A 103 13.65 11.46 5.66
CA VAL A 103 12.56 11.65 4.68
C VAL A 103 13.08 12.37 3.42
N GLU A 104 13.93 13.38 3.57
CA GLU A 104 14.59 14.07 2.46
C GLU A 104 15.46 13.12 1.62
N GLU A 105 16.30 12.32 2.25
CA GLU A 105 17.15 11.33 1.57
C GLU A 105 16.31 10.31 0.79
N LEU A 106 15.23 9.78 1.41
CA LEU A 106 14.33 8.86 0.73
C LEU A 106 13.60 9.53 -0.44
N ALA A 107 13.22 10.79 -0.34
CA ALA A 107 12.52 11.51 -1.40
C ALA A 107 13.33 11.57 -2.70
N LEU A 108 14.67 11.54 -2.63
CA LEU A 108 15.55 11.57 -3.81
C LEU A 108 15.30 10.40 -4.78
N TYR A 109 14.79 9.26 -4.31
CA TYR A 109 14.39 8.15 -5.18
C TYR A 109 13.19 8.47 -6.09
N LEU A 110 12.48 9.58 -5.84
CA LEU A 110 11.39 10.09 -6.67
C LEU A 110 11.85 11.03 -7.80
N LYS A 111 13.14 11.42 -7.87
CA LYS A 111 13.68 12.30 -8.93
C LYS A 111 13.38 11.84 -10.36
N PRO A 112 13.47 10.54 -10.73
CA PRO A 112 13.11 10.11 -12.08
C PRO A 112 11.66 10.44 -12.46
N LEU A 113 10.77 10.52 -11.47
CA LEU A 113 9.37 10.88 -11.65
C LEU A 113 9.17 12.40 -11.81
N SER A 114 10.06 13.23 -11.22
CA SER A 114 10.02 14.68 -11.37
C SER A 114 10.46 15.14 -12.76
N SER A 115 11.51 14.51 -13.32
CA SER A 115 12.04 14.84 -14.65
C SER A 115 11.13 14.42 -15.81
N ALA A 116 10.24 13.44 -15.61
CA ALA A 116 9.32 12.95 -16.64
C ALA A 116 8.27 13.99 -17.07
N ARG A 117 8.07 15.07 -16.30
CA ARG A 117 7.09 16.12 -16.57
C ARG A 117 7.63 17.27 -17.45
N GLY A 118 8.95 17.31 -17.71
CA GLY A 118 9.62 18.47 -18.34
C GLY A 118 10.33 18.21 -19.67
N VAL A 119 10.45 16.96 -20.12
CA VAL A 119 11.11 16.63 -21.39
C VAL A 119 10.27 15.60 -22.12
N GLY A 120 9.85 15.92 -23.35
CA GLY A 120 9.17 15.00 -24.24
C GLY A 120 9.91 13.67 -24.32
N LEU A 121 9.13 12.60 -24.53
CA LEU A 121 9.54 11.22 -24.76
C LEU A 121 11.03 11.10 -25.11
N ASN A 122 11.84 10.49 -24.22
CA ASN A 122 13.11 9.76 -24.51
C ASN A 122 14.08 9.63 -23.31
N SER A 123 13.64 9.72 -22.04
CA SER A 123 14.50 9.32 -20.91
C SER A 123 14.19 7.90 -20.45
N THR A 124 15.04 6.95 -20.82
CA THR A 124 15.06 5.54 -20.38
C THR A 124 15.48 5.36 -18.91
N THR A 125 15.48 6.41 -18.10
CA THR A 125 15.76 6.32 -16.65
C THR A 125 14.56 5.75 -15.91
N GLN A 126 14.32 4.45 -16.09
CA GLN A 126 13.37 3.70 -15.27
C GLN A 126 13.73 3.92 -13.80
N SER A 127 12.75 4.36 -13.01
CA SER A 127 12.94 4.50 -11.58
C SER A 127 13.33 3.15 -10.98
N VAL A 128 14.31 3.17 -10.07
CA VAL A 128 14.74 2.00 -9.30
C VAL A 128 13.59 1.44 -8.45
N LEU A 129 12.64 2.28 -8.06
CA LEU A 129 11.49 1.89 -7.26
C LEU A 129 10.29 1.53 -8.15
N SER A 130 9.60 0.45 -7.79
CA SER A 130 8.31 0.10 -8.40
C SER A 130 7.25 1.18 -8.12
N ARG A 131 6.22 1.28 -8.96
CA ARG A 131 5.10 2.23 -8.74
C ARG A 131 4.43 2.08 -7.35
N PRO A 132 4.15 0.86 -6.83
CA PRO A 132 3.64 0.70 -5.47
C PRO A 132 4.58 1.28 -4.39
N MET A 133 5.89 1.15 -4.57
CA MET A 133 6.88 1.70 -3.64
C MET A 133 6.91 3.22 -3.70
N GLN A 134 6.95 3.79 -4.91
CA GLN A 134 6.91 5.24 -5.12
C GLN A 134 5.67 5.89 -4.47
N ARG A 135 4.48 5.30 -4.65
CA ARG A 135 3.23 5.80 -4.06
C ARG A 135 3.30 5.84 -2.53
N LYS A 136 3.85 4.79 -1.90
CA LYS A 136 4.03 4.72 -0.44
C LYS A 136 5.07 5.74 0.04
N LEU A 137 6.11 5.96 -0.74
CA LEU A 137 7.13 6.96 -0.45
C LEU A 137 6.59 8.39 -0.55
N VAL A 138 5.80 8.71 -1.59
CA VAL A 138 5.08 10.00 -1.69
C VAL A 138 4.18 10.22 -0.47
N THR A 139 3.52 9.16 0.02
CA THR A 139 2.69 9.24 1.23
C THR A 139 3.52 9.63 2.47
N LEU A 140 4.72 9.06 2.62
CA LEU A 140 5.64 9.44 3.71
C LEU A 140 6.10 10.90 3.59
N VAL A 141 6.47 11.33 2.39
CA VAL A 141 6.96 12.70 2.12
C VAL A 141 5.92 13.77 2.48
N HIS A 142 4.63 13.47 2.37
CA HIS A 142 3.55 14.41 2.73
C HIS A 142 3.24 14.46 4.24
N CYS A 143 3.94 13.71 5.09
CA CYS A 143 3.69 13.73 6.54
C CYS A 143 4.30 14.98 7.20
N GLN A 144 3.50 15.70 7.99
CA GLN A 144 3.96 16.86 8.76
C GLN A 144 4.47 16.44 10.15
N LEU A 145 5.79 16.34 10.32
CA LEU A 145 6.39 15.73 11.52
C LEU A 145 6.28 16.59 12.80
N VAL A 146 6.03 17.89 12.69
CA VAL A 146 5.81 18.75 13.87
C VAL A 146 4.45 18.49 14.53
N GLU A 147 3.49 17.93 13.79
CA GLU A 147 2.15 17.63 14.29
C GLU A 147 2.02 16.15 14.70
N GLU A 148 1.32 15.88 15.80
CA GLU A 148 1.09 14.51 16.31
C GLU A 148 0.45 13.61 15.25
N GLU A 149 -0.61 14.10 14.62
CA GLU A 149 -1.36 13.37 13.60
C GLU A 149 -0.49 13.08 12.36
N GLY A 150 0.42 14.00 12.01
CA GLY A 150 1.41 13.78 10.95
C GLY A 150 2.47 12.74 11.33
N ARG A 151 2.91 12.68 12.59
CA ARG A 151 3.80 11.60 13.09
C ARG A 151 3.12 10.23 13.06
N ILE A 152 1.86 10.13 13.45
CA ILE A 152 1.08 8.87 13.36
C ILE A 152 1.01 8.39 11.91
N ARG A 153 0.71 9.30 10.97
CA ARG A 153 0.72 8.99 9.52
C ARG A 153 2.11 8.55 9.04
N ALA A 154 3.18 9.23 9.47
CA ALA A 154 4.55 8.87 9.11
C ALA A 154 4.89 7.44 9.55
N MET A 155 4.53 7.04 10.78
CA MET A 155 4.75 5.69 11.28
C MET A 155 3.99 4.63 10.48
N ARG A 156 2.73 4.90 10.11
CA ARG A 156 1.95 4.02 9.24
C ARG A 156 2.57 3.92 7.84
N ALA A 157 3.04 5.03 7.28
CA ALA A 157 3.71 5.06 5.99
C ALA A 157 5.05 4.30 6.01
N ALA A 158 5.84 4.44 7.07
CA ALA A 158 7.10 3.73 7.27
C ALA A 158 6.87 2.21 7.37
N ARG A 159 5.90 1.75 8.18
CA ARG A 159 5.52 0.32 8.25
C ARG A 159 5.10 -0.22 6.89
N SER A 160 4.28 0.54 6.18
CA SER A 160 3.78 0.20 4.84
C SER A 160 4.90 0.12 3.78
N LEU A 161 5.92 0.99 3.87
CA LEU A 161 7.14 0.91 3.07
C LEU A 161 7.92 -0.36 3.39
N GLY A 162 8.17 -0.65 4.67
CA GLY A 162 8.88 -1.85 5.11
C GLY A 162 8.23 -3.15 4.65
N GLU A 163 6.91 -3.30 4.83
CA GLU A 163 6.15 -4.46 4.33
C GLU A 163 6.26 -4.62 2.81
N ARG A 164 6.21 -3.50 2.08
CA ARG A 164 6.38 -3.55 0.62
C ARG A 164 7.81 -3.94 0.24
N THR A 165 8.82 -3.42 0.92
CA THR A 165 10.23 -3.76 0.66
C THR A 165 10.47 -5.24 0.82
N VAL A 166 9.98 -5.85 1.92
CA VAL A 166 10.06 -7.30 2.13
C VAL A 166 9.39 -8.07 0.98
N THR A 167 8.22 -7.62 0.53
CA THR A 167 7.51 -8.25 -0.59
C THR A 167 8.31 -8.16 -1.89
N GLU A 168 8.87 -7.00 -2.22
CA GLU A 168 9.72 -6.83 -3.41
C GLU A 168 10.93 -7.76 -3.37
N LEU A 169 11.60 -7.85 -2.22
CA LEU A 169 12.75 -8.75 -2.03
C LEU A 169 12.37 -10.22 -2.19
N ILE A 170 11.23 -10.66 -1.67
CA ILE A 170 10.71 -12.02 -1.87
C ILE A 170 10.48 -12.28 -3.36
N LEU A 171 9.83 -11.34 -4.06
CA LEU A 171 9.54 -11.48 -5.49
C LEU A 171 10.80 -11.55 -6.35
N GLN A 172 11.89 -10.85 -5.99
CA GLN A 172 13.18 -10.96 -6.69
C GLN A 172 13.80 -12.36 -6.60
N HIS A 173 13.58 -13.07 -5.49
CA HIS A 173 14.10 -14.43 -5.29
C HIS A 173 13.13 -15.53 -5.75
N GLN A 174 11.90 -15.17 -6.11
CA GLN A 174 10.86 -16.11 -6.49
C GLN A 174 10.92 -16.41 -7.99
N ASN A 175 11.12 -17.69 -8.36
CA ASN A 175 11.10 -18.13 -9.76
C ASN A 175 9.65 -18.16 -10.30
N PRO A 176 9.27 -17.29 -11.26
CA PRO A 176 7.90 -17.24 -11.77
C PRO A 176 7.48 -18.50 -12.52
N GLN A 177 8.40 -19.16 -13.24
CA GLN A 177 8.12 -20.35 -14.04
C GLN A 177 7.78 -21.57 -13.16
N GLN A 178 8.29 -21.60 -11.92
CA GLN A 178 8.05 -22.71 -10.99
C GLN A 178 6.98 -22.43 -9.93
N LEU A 179 6.41 -21.21 -9.90
CA LEU A 179 5.47 -20.79 -8.85
C LEU A 179 4.28 -21.75 -8.70
N SER A 180 3.60 -22.07 -9.81
CA SER A 180 2.46 -22.98 -9.79
C SER A 180 2.85 -24.39 -9.34
N SER A 181 4.02 -24.89 -9.77
CA SER A 181 4.52 -26.21 -9.36
C SER A 181 4.78 -26.25 -7.85
N ASN A 182 5.45 -25.23 -7.31
CA ASN A 182 5.75 -25.10 -5.88
C ASN A 182 4.48 -24.98 -5.03
N LEU A 183 3.50 -24.20 -5.49
CA LEU A 183 2.20 -24.10 -4.84
C LEU A 183 1.52 -25.48 -4.74
N TRP A 184 1.41 -26.19 -5.86
CA TRP A 184 0.71 -27.48 -5.86
C TRP A 184 1.50 -28.57 -5.13
N ALA A 185 2.83 -28.54 -5.14
CA ALA A 185 3.65 -29.39 -4.29
C ALA A 185 3.37 -29.14 -2.80
N ALA A 186 3.30 -27.87 -2.39
CA ALA A 186 3.00 -27.49 -1.01
C ALA A 186 1.57 -27.90 -0.57
N VAL A 187 0.59 -27.83 -1.47
CA VAL A 187 -0.78 -28.32 -1.23
C VAL A 187 -0.78 -29.84 -1.05
N ARG A 188 -0.14 -30.58 -1.96
CA ARG A 188 -0.05 -32.06 -1.89
C ARG A 188 0.70 -32.56 -0.65
N ALA A 189 1.78 -31.88 -0.25
CA ALA A 189 2.54 -32.21 0.97
C ALA A 189 1.70 -32.10 2.25
N ARG A 190 0.56 -31.39 2.21
CA ARG A 190 -0.40 -31.27 3.31
C ARG A 190 -1.54 -32.30 3.25
N GLY A 191 -1.43 -33.30 2.38
CA GLY A 191 -2.48 -34.30 2.13
C GLY A 191 -3.72 -33.71 1.46
N CYS A 192 -3.57 -32.54 0.81
CA CYS A 192 -4.64 -31.81 0.16
C CYS A 192 -4.46 -31.82 -1.36
N GLN A 193 -5.52 -31.50 -2.10
CA GLN A 193 -5.46 -31.45 -3.56
C GLN A 193 -6.42 -30.41 -4.13
N PHE A 194 -6.01 -29.78 -5.22
CA PHE A 194 -6.85 -28.97 -6.09
C PHE A 194 -6.95 -29.68 -7.44
N LEU A 195 -8.17 -29.93 -7.91
CA LEU A 195 -8.44 -30.77 -9.09
C LEU A 195 -8.50 -29.99 -10.41
N GLY A 196 -8.21 -28.68 -10.37
CA GLY A 196 -8.49 -27.76 -11.46
C GLY A 196 -9.87 -27.08 -11.30
N PRO A 197 -10.11 -25.93 -11.95
CA PRO A 197 -11.26 -25.09 -11.65
C PRO A 197 -12.62 -25.81 -11.73
N ALA A 198 -12.94 -26.43 -12.87
CA ALA A 198 -14.25 -27.05 -13.10
C ALA A 198 -14.52 -28.27 -12.22
N MET A 199 -13.54 -29.16 -12.09
CA MET A 199 -13.69 -30.38 -11.29
C MET A 199 -13.73 -30.07 -9.79
N GLN A 200 -12.97 -29.08 -9.33
CA GLN A 200 -13.00 -28.63 -7.94
C GLN A 200 -14.36 -28.01 -7.59
N GLU A 201 -14.90 -27.16 -8.46
CA GLU A 201 -16.21 -26.54 -8.27
C GLU A 201 -17.30 -27.60 -8.12
N GLU A 202 -17.37 -28.59 -9.02
CA GLU A 202 -18.37 -29.64 -8.97
C GLU A 202 -18.21 -30.53 -7.73
N ALA A 203 -16.97 -30.86 -7.35
CA ALA A 203 -16.70 -31.61 -6.13
C ALA A 203 -17.21 -30.87 -4.89
N LEU A 204 -17.00 -29.55 -4.80
CA LEU A 204 -17.50 -28.73 -3.69
C LEU A 204 -19.03 -28.63 -3.67
N LYS A 205 -19.68 -28.49 -4.83
CA LYS A 205 -21.16 -28.54 -4.94
C LYS A 205 -21.73 -29.86 -4.44
N LEU A 206 -21.09 -30.99 -4.78
CA LEU A 206 -21.50 -32.30 -4.29
C LEU A 206 -21.28 -32.49 -2.78
N VAL A 207 -20.21 -31.92 -2.22
CA VAL A 207 -20.00 -31.90 -0.76
C VAL A 207 -21.08 -31.08 -0.07
N LEU A 208 -21.43 -29.91 -0.61
CA LEU A 208 -22.54 -29.08 -0.11
C LEU A 208 -23.87 -29.84 -0.16
N LEU A 209 -24.22 -30.41 -1.31
CA LEU A 209 -25.44 -31.21 -1.48
C LEU A 209 -25.56 -32.35 -0.46
N ALA A 210 -24.43 -32.94 -0.06
CA ALA A 210 -24.42 -34.05 0.90
C ALA A 210 -24.58 -33.61 2.36
N LEU A 211 -24.34 -32.34 2.68
CA LEU A 211 -24.20 -31.84 4.05
C LEU A 211 -25.06 -30.60 4.35
N GLU A 212 -25.72 -30.01 3.35
CA GLU A 212 -26.50 -28.78 3.49
C GLU A 212 -27.71 -28.93 4.42
N ASP A 213 -28.23 -30.15 4.57
CA ASP A 213 -29.32 -30.50 5.48
C ASP A 213 -28.85 -30.76 6.92
N GLY A 214 -27.54 -30.64 7.19
CA GLY A 214 -26.94 -30.93 8.49
C GLY A 214 -26.61 -32.41 8.72
N SER A 215 -26.67 -33.25 7.69
CA SER A 215 -26.30 -34.67 7.75
C SER A 215 -24.88 -34.88 8.29
N ALA A 216 -24.74 -35.78 9.26
CA ALA A 216 -23.45 -36.20 9.81
C ALA A 216 -22.90 -37.41 9.06
N LEU A 217 -22.06 -37.16 8.06
CA LEU A 217 -21.46 -38.22 7.23
C LEU A 217 -20.03 -38.53 7.66
N SER A 218 -19.70 -39.83 7.75
CA SER A 218 -18.30 -40.24 7.89
C SER A 218 -17.50 -39.86 6.63
N ARG A 219 -16.18 -39.65 6.79
CA ARG A 219 -15.28 -39.35 5.66
C ARG A 219 -15.43 -40.35 4.51
N LYS A 220 -15.53 -41.65 4.83
CA LYS A 220 -15.70 -42.71 3.82
C LYS A 220 -16.99 -42.55 3.03
N VAL A 221 -18.10 -42.26 3.71
CA VAL A 221 -19.43 -42.10 3.08
C VAL A 221 -19.46 -40.86 2.20
N LEU A 222 -18.96 -39.71 2.70
CA LEU A 222 -18.92 -38.46 1.93
C LEU A 222 -18.05 -38.60 0.66
N VAL A 223 -16.86 -39.22 0.79
CA VAL A 223 -15.98 -39.45 -0.36
C VAL A 223 -16.65 -40.34 -1.41
N LEU A 224 -17.33 -41.40 -1.00
CA LEU A 224 -18.05 -42.28 -1.93
C LEU A 224 -19.21 -41.55 -2.62
N PHE A 225 -19.98 -40.74 -1.87
CA PHE A 225 -21.09 -39.95 -2.41
C PHE A 225 -20.62 -39.04 -3.55
N VAL A 226 -19.50 -38.34 -3.34
CA VAL A 226 -18.93 -37.40 -4.31
C VAL A 226 -18.34 -38.13 -5.52
N VAL A 227 -17.51 -39.17 -5.31
CA VAL A 227 -16.86 -39.90 -6.42
C VAL A 227 -17.90 -40.47 -7.39
N GLN A 228 -18.93 -41.15 -6.89
CA GLN A 228 -19.96 -41.77 -7.73
C GLN A 228 -20.70 -40.79 -8.64
N ARG A 229 -20.82 -39.52 -8.22
CA ARG A 229 -21.50 -38.46 -8.99
C ARG A 229 -20.55 -37.66 -9.87
N LEU A 230 -19.27 -37.61 -9.52
CA LEU A 230 -18.26 -36.83 -10.22
C LEU A 230 -17.57 -37.61 -11.35
N GLU A 231 -17.30 -38.91 -11.14
CA GLU A 231 -16.59 -39.79 -12.08
C GLU A 231 -17.21 -39.84 -13.50
N PRO A 232 -18.55 -39.85 -13.68
CA PRO A 232 -19.14 -39.86 -15.02
C PRO A 232 -18.80 -38.62 -15.86
N ARG A 233 -18.52 -37.49 -15.22
CA ARG A 233 -18.16 -36.21 -15.87
C ARG A 233 -16.65 -35.98 -15.90
N PHE A 234 -15.94 -36.51 -14.90
CA PHE A 234 -14.50 -36.36 -14.72
C PHE A 234 -13.88 -37.74 -14.42
N PRO A 235 -13.53 -38.54 -15.45
CA PRO A 235 -13.04 -39.92 -15.28
C PRO A 235 -11.77 -40.06 -14.43
N GLN A 236 -11.01 -38.98 -14.26
CA GLN A 236 -9.85 -38.91 -13.38
C GLN A 236 -10.20 -38.81 -11.89
N ALA A 237 -11.48 -38.70 -11.53
CA ALA A 237 -11.94 -38.69 -10.14
C ALA A 237 -11.65 -40.02 -9.46
N SER A 238 -11.05 -39.97 -8.27
CA SER A 238 -10.79 -41.16 -7.46
C SER A 238 -11.06 -40.90 -5.98
N LYS A 239 -11.31 -41.97 -5.22
CA LYS A 239 -11.49 -41.91 -3.76
C LYS A 239 -10.33 -41.17 -3.07
N THR A 240 -9.10 -41.39 -3.53
CA THR A 240 -7.91 -40.71 -3.02
C THR A 240 -7.94 -39.22 -3.32
N SER A 241 -8.16 -38.82 -4.58
CA SER A 241 -8.20 -37.41 -4.98
C SER A 241 -9.30 -36.60 -4.28
N ILE A 242 -10.50 -37.18 -4.15
CA ILE A 242 -11.62 -36.57 -3.42
C ILE A 242 -11.38 -36.59 -1.91
N GLY A 243 -10.76 -37.65 -1.39
CA GLY A 243 -10.30 -37.71 -0.01
C GLY A 243 -9.36 -36.56 0.35
N HIS A 244 -8.49 -36.13 -0.58
CA HIS A 244 -7.63 -34.96 -0.41
C HIS A 244 -8.37 -33.62 -0.52
N VAL A 245 -9.43 -33.54 -1.33
CA VAL A 245 -10.31 -32.35 -1.35
C VAL A 245 -11.07 -32.21 -0.03
N VAL A 246 -11.62 -33.31 0.50
CA VAL A 246 -12.25 -33.31 1.82
C VAL A 246 -11.24 -32.97 2.93
N GLN A 247 -9.99 -33.43 2.80
CA GLN A 247 -8.91 -33.04 3.72
C GLN A 247 -8.65 -31.53 3.70
N LEU A 248 -8.72 -30.90 2.52
CA LEU A 248 -8.55 -29.45 2.39
C LEU A 248 -9.65 -28.70 3.14
N LEU A 249 -10.92 -29.12 3.02
CA LEU A 249 -12.04 -28.54 3.77
C LEU A 249 -11.91 -28.75 5.28
N TYR A 250 -11.42 -29.92 5.70
CA TYR A 250 -11.13 -30.19 7.10
C TYR A 250 -10.06 -29.26 7.65
N ARG A 251 -8.98 -29.02 6.91
CA ARG A 251 -7.92 -28.07 7.29
C ARG A 251 -8.39 -26.62 7.29
N ALA A 252 -9.43 -26.31 6.53
CA ALA A 252 -10.10 -25.01 6.54
C ALA A 252 -11.17 -24.88 7.65
N SER A 253 -11.26 -25.88 8.54
CA SER A 253 -12.22 -25.89 9.66
C SER A 253 -13.69 -25.82 9.23
N CYS A 254 -14.03 -26.41 8.08
CA CYS A 254 -15.40 -26.42 7.58
C CYS A 254 -16.31 -27.46 8.25
N PHE A 255 -15.76 -28.42 9.00
CA PHE A 255 -16.52 -29.44 9.72
C PHE A 255 -16.54 -29.13 11.21
N LYS A 256 -17.68 -29.38 11.87
CA LYS A 256 -17.78 -29.31 13.33
C LYS A 256 -16.94 -30.43 13.95
N SER A 257 -16.10 -30.05 14.92
CA SER A 257 -15.35 -30.96 15.80
C SER A 257 -16.26 -31.68 16.78
#